data_AF-A0AB38G4P6-F1
#
_entry.id   AF-A0AB38G4P6-F1
#
_cell.length_a   1.000
_cell.length_b   1.000
_cell.length_c   1.000
_cell.angle_alpha   90.00
_cell.angle_beta   90.00
_cell.angle_gamma   90.00
#
_symmetry.space_group_name_H-M   'P 1'
#
loop_
_entity.id
_entity.type
_entity.pdbx_description
1 polymer ?
#
loop_
_entity_poly.entity_id
_entity_poly.type
_entity_poly.pdbx_seq_one_letter_code
_entity_poly.pdbx_strand_id
1 'polypeptide(L)'
;MNVKKTFCQNAEGFIYAVAINGVTGKTGNYRDDLDKHLANLETVADIPVLTGFGVSTKADIERFNKVSDGVIVRTKIVRDLHEGKADDVEAFVTYDSNYQK
;
A
#
# COMPACT_ATOMS: atom_id res chain seq x y z
N MET A 1 -22.14 6.19 -15.84
CA MET A 1 -21.03 5.22 -15.94
C MET A 1 -19.99 5.61 -14.89
N ASN A 2 -19.72 4.78 -13.89
CA ASN A 2 -18.76 5.09 -12.82
C ASN A 2 -17.34 5.03 -13.41
N VAL A 3 -16.66 6.17 -13.49
CA VAL A 3 -15.33 6.33 -14.09
C VAL A 3 -14.32 5.31 -13.53
N LYS A 4 -14.40 4.99 -12.23
CA LYS A 4 -13.55 3.98 -11.57
C LYS A 4 -13.64 2.58 -12.23
N LYS A 5 -14.85 2.17 -12.63
CA LYS A 5 -15.10 0.84 -13.18
C LYS A 5 -14.46 0.67 -14.56
N THR A 6 -14.48 1.72 -15.38
CA THR A 6 -13.87 1.70 -16.71
C THR A 6 -12.35 1.52 -16.66
N PHE A 7 -11.68 2.14 -15.68
CA PHE A 7 -10.23 1.99 -15.50
C PHE A 7 -9.84 0.62 -14.96
N CYS A 8 -10.60 0.07 -14.00
CA CYS A 8 -10.31 -1.24 -13.43
C CYS A 8 -10.49 -2.36 -14.47
N GLN A 9 -11.49 -2.26 -15.35
CA GLN A 9 -11.82 -3.28 -16.35
C GLN A 9 -10.77 -3.49 -17.44
N ASN A 10 -9.93 -2.49 -17.71
CA ASN A 10 -8.89 -2.57 -18.75
C ASN A 10 -7.48 -2.62 -18.15
N ALA A 11 -7.35 -2.69 -16.83
CA ALA A 11 -6.06 -2.77 -16.17
C ALA A 11 -5.58 -4.24 -16.15
N GLU A 12 -4.26 -4.42 -16.25
CA GLU A 12 -3.60 -5.72 -16.18
C GLU A 12 -2.53 -5.70 -15.08
N GLY A 13 -2.17 -6.88 -14.57
CA GLY A 13 -1.21 -7.00 -13.48
C GLY A 13 -1.82 -6.61 -12.14
N PHE A 14 -1.71 -5.34 -11.75
CA PHE A 14 -2.24 -4.81 -10.50
C PHE A 14 -2.52 -3.31 -10.58
N ILE A 15 -3.38 -2.81 -9.68
CA ILE A 15 -3.63 -1.38 -9.49
C ILE A 15 -2.69 -0.87 -8.41
N TYR A 16 -1.82 0.09 -8.75
CA TYR A 16 -1.02 0.80 -7.77
C TYR A 16 -1.83 1.97 -7.17
N ALA A 17 -2.38 1.76 -5.98
CA ALA A 17 -3.00 2.81 -5.19
C ALA A 17 -1.94 3.69 -4.49
N VAL A 18 -1.77 4.91 -5.00
CA VAL A 18 -0.91 5.94 -4.41
C VAL A 18 -1.74 6.96 -3.64
N ALA A 19 -1.41 7.13 -2.36
CA ALA A 19 -2.02 8.13 -1.51
C ALA A 19 -0.98 9.22 -1.23
N ILE A 20 -1.25 10.47 -1.62
CA ILE A 20 -0.34 11.58 -1.28
C ILE A 20 -0.58 11.94 0.19
N ASN A 21 0.29 11.55 1.12
CA ASN A 21 0.19 12.05 2.50
C ASN A 21 0.24 13.57 2.46
N GLY A 22 -0.82 14.21 2.95
CA GLY A 22 -0.81 15.61 3.36
C GLY A 22 -0.47 16.60 2.26
N VAL A 23 -1.49 17.14 1.60
CA VAL A 23 -1.41 18.58 1.30
C VAL A 23 -1.27 19.30 2.64
N THR A 24 -0.17 20.02 2.81
CA THR A 24 0.13 20.86 3.97
C THR A 24 -1.11 21.67 4.34
N GLY A 25 -1.66 21.46 5.54
CA GLY A 25 -2.78 22.25 6.08
C GLY A 25 -4.08 21.51 6.43
N LYS A 26 -4.22 20.20 6.15
CA LYS A 26 -5.37 19.41 6.63
C LYS A 26 -4.97 18.48 7.78
N THR A 27 -5.11 18.96 9.00
CA THR A 27 -5.08 18.18 10.24
C THR A 27 -6.42 17.43 10.36
N GLY A 28 -6.46 16.17 9.92
CA GLY A 28 -7.65 15.32 10.01
C GLY A 28 -7.35 13.87 9.60
N ASN A 29 -8.29 12.95 9.85
CA ASN A 29 -8.23 11.47 9.71
C ASN A 29 -7.92 10.94 8.30
N TYR A 30 -6.87 11.45 7.66
CA TYR A 30 -6.39 11.05 6.34
C TYR A 30 -6.18 9.54 6.22
N ARG A 31 -5.70 8.92 7.30
CA ARG A 31 -5.49 7.46 7.38
C ARG A 31 -6.81 6.70 7.22
N ASP A 32 -7.88 7.13 7.86
CA ASP A 32 -9.19 6.47 7.76
C ASP A 32 -9.83 6.67 6.39
N ASP A 33 -9.66 7.85 5.80
CA ASP A 33 -10.19 8.14 4.46
C ASP A 33 -9.46 7.35 3.37
N LEU A 34 -8.14 7.15 3.54
CA LEU A 34 -7.36 6.28 2.69
C LEU A 34 -7.84 4.82 2.80
N ASP A 35 -8.02 4.32 4.01
CA ASP A 35 -8.46 2.94 4.24
C ASP A 35 -9.84 2.69 3.61
N LYS A 36 -10.78 3.65 3.74
CA LYS A 36 -12.08 3.60 3.07
C LYS A 36 -11.96 3.63 1.55
N HIS A 37 -11.04 4.44 1.01
CA HIS A 37 -10.83 4.54 -0.43
C HIS A 37 -10.27 3.24 -1.01
N LEU A 38 -9.28 2.65 -0.34
CA LEU A 38 -8.67 1.38 -0.73
C LEU A 38 -9.69 0.24 -0.67
N ALA A 39 -10.46 0.13 0.42
CA ALA A 39 -11.52 -0.86 0.54
C ALA A 39 -12.60 -0.70 -0.56
N ASN A 40 -12.98 0.55 -0.90
CA ASN A 40 -13.90 0.79 -2.01
C ASN A 40 -13.31 0.35 -3.36
N LEU A 41 -12.01 0.56 -3.57
CA LEU A 41 -11.31 0.18 -4.79
C LEU A 41 -11.20 -1.35 -4.92
N GLU A 42 -10.87 -2.04 -3.83
CA GLU A 42 -10.82 -3.51 -3.73
C GLU A 42 -12.19 -4.11 -4.14
N THR A 43 -13.32 -3.50 -3.73
CA THR A 43 -14.66 -4.02 -4.10
C THR A 43 -15.06 -3.85 -5.57
N VAL A 44 -14.34 -3.03 -6.35
CA VAL A 44 -14.70 -2.75 -7.75
C VAL A 44 -13.60 -3.15 -8.73
N ALA A 45 -12.45 -3.59 -8.24
CA ALA A 45 -11.32 -4.03 -9.04
C ALA A 45 -11.40 -5.54 -9.29
N ASP A 46 -11.20 -5.93 -10.54
CA ASP A 46 -11.13 -7.34 -10.95
C ASP A 46 -9.67 -7.89 -10.91
N ILE A 47 -8.71 -7.04 -10.53
CA ILE A 47 -7.27 -7.34 -10.42
C ILE A 47 -6.74 -6.85 -9.06
N PRO A 48 -5.60 -7.39 -8.57
CA PRO A 48 -5.05 -7.00 -7.27
C PRO A 48 -4.82 -5.50 -7.12
N VAL A 49 -5.15 -4.95 -5.96
CA VAL A 49 -4.90 -3.56 -5.57
C VAL A 49 -3.75 -3.52 -4.56
N LEU A 50 -2.64 -2.88 -4.92
CA LEU A 50 -1.46 -2.73 -4.05
C LEU A 50 -1.31 -1.30 -3.55
N THR A 51 -0.94 -1.15 -2.27
CA THR A 51 -0.74 0.16 -1.63
C THR A 51 0.74 0.47 -1.43
N GLY A 52 1.23 1.61 -1.94
CA GLY A 52 2.67 1.92 -1.91
C GLY A 52 3.09 3.18 -1.16
N PHE A 53 2.30 3.62 -0.18
CA PHE A 53 2.60 4.84 0.55
C PHE A 53 2.80 4.61 2.05
N GLY A 54 3.96 5.03 2.56
CA GLY A 54 4.23 5.10 4.01
C GLY A 54 4.46 3.77 4.72
N VAL A 55 4.68 2.67 3.99
CA VAL A 55 4.94 1.36 4.57
C VAL A 55 6.39 1.31 5.08
N SER A 56 6.57 1.27 6.39
CA SER A 56 7.91 1.26 7.00
C SER A 56 8.01 0.37 8.24
N THR A 57 6.88 -0.13 8.75
CA THR A 57 6.81 -0.98 9.92
C THR A 57 5.93 -2.20 9.66
N LYS A 58 6.06 -3.23 10.50
CA LYS A 58 5.18 -4.40 10.46
C LYS A 58 3.71 -4.02 10.67
N ALA A 59 3.44 -3.05 11.55
CA ALA A 59 2.10 -2.52 11.77
C ALA A 59 1.51 -1.84 10.52
N ASP A 60 2.34 -1.19 9.70
CA ASP A 60 1.87 -0.65 8.41
C ASP A 60 1.50 -1.78 7.45
N ILE A 61 2.30 -2.84 7.35
CA ILE A 61 2.00 -4.04 6.54
C ILE A 61 0.64 -4.62 6.95
N GLU A 62 0.47 -4.92 8.25
CA GLU A 62 -0.79 -5.48 8.77
C GLU A 62 -1.98 -4.57 8.51
N ARG A 63 -1.80 -3.25 8.65
CA ARG A 63 -2.88 -2.29 8.41
C ARG A 63 -3.30 -2.25 6.95
N PHE A 64 -2.35 -2.15 6.03
CA PHE A 64 -2.68 -2.01 4.60
C PHE A 64 -3.19 -3.30 3.98
N ASN A 65 -2.70 -4.46 4.40
CA ASN A 65 -3.23 -5.75 3.93
C ASN A 65 -4.68 -6.02 4.38
N LYS A 66 -5.21 -5.31 5.40
CA LYS A 66 -6.64 -5.38 5.75
C LYS A 66 -7.55 -4.73 4.72
N VAL A 67 -7.03 -3.82 3.92
CA VAL A 67 -7.82 -2.96 3.00
C VAL A 67 -7.27 -2.94 1.57
N SER A 68 -6.29 -3.79 1.26
CA SER A 68 -5.69 -3.97 -0.07
C SER A 68 -5.08 -5.36 -0.18
N ASP A 69 -4.73 -5.79 -1.39
CA ASP A 69 -4.20 -7.12 -1.68
C ASP A 69 -2.69 -7.24 -1.41
N GLY A 70 -2.03 -6.13 -1.07
CA GLY A 70 -0.61 -6.12 -0.74
C GLY A 70 -0.01 -4.72 -0.66
N VAL A 71 1.29 -4.68 -0.39
CA VAL A 71 2.04 -3.43 -0.18
C VAL A 71 3.22 -3.29 -1.13
N ILE A 72 3.57 -2.04 -1.44
CA ILE A 72 4.79 -1.69 -2.19
C ILE A 72 5.70 -0.89 -1.26
N VAL A 73 6.89 -1.42 -0.98
CA VAL A 73 7.84 -0.81 -0.04
C VAL A 73 9.08 -0.33 -0.78
N ARG A 74 9.30 1.00 -0.81
CA ARG A 74 10.47 1.60 -1.47
C ARG A 74 11.42 2.27 -0.48
N THR A 75 10.97 3.36 0.14
CA THR A 75 11.85 4.25 0.91
C THR A 75 12.59 3.54 2.03
N LYS A 76 11.91 2.65 2.76
CA LYS A 76 12.54 1.84 3.81
C LYS A 76 13.65 0.94 3.26
N ILE A 77 13.36 0.17 2.21
CA ILE A 77 14.33 -0.77 1.62
C ILE A 77 15.56 0.00 1.11
N VAL A 78 15.34 1.07 0.34
CA VAL A 78 16.45 1.87 -0.23
C VAL A 78 17.30 2.49 0.89
N ARG A 79 16.66 3.07 1.91
CA ARG A 79 17.37 3.69 3.04
C ARG A 79 18.18 2.65 3.82
N ASP A 80 17.56 1.55 4.22
CA ASP A 80 18.19 0.57 5.09
C ASP A 80 19.34 -0.15 4.35
N LEU A 81 19.20 -0.43 3.05
CA LEU A 81 20.31 -0.91 2.22
C LEU A 81 21.45 0.11 2.12
N HIS A 82 21.13 1.40 1.94
CA HIS A 82 22.13 2.46 1.90
C HIS A 82 22.89 2.62 3.24
N GLU A 83 22.21 2.38 4.36
CA GLU A 83 22.77 2.43 5.71
C GLU A 83 23.52 1.13 6.10
N GLY A 84 23.64 0.16 5.18
CA GLY A 84 24.33 -1.12 5.43
C GLY A 84 23.55 -2.10 6.30
N LYS A 85 22.23 -1.91 6.43
CA LYS A 85 21.34 -2.74 7.25
C LYS A 85 20.66 -3.82 6.42
N ALA A 86 21.45 -4.61 5.69
CA ALA A 86 20.92 -5.66 4.81
C ALA A 86 20.09 -6.70 5.59
N ASP A 87 20.56 -7.10 6.77
CA ASP A 87 19.87 -8.07 7.63
C ASP A 87 18.48 -7.56 8.08
N ASP A 88 18.36 -6.26 8.39
CA ASP A 88 17.07 -5.65 8.74
C ASP A 88 16.10 -5.65 7.55
N VAL A 89 16.62 -5.46 6.33
CA VAL A 89 15.84 -5.53 5.09
C VAL A 89 15.39 -6.96 4.83
N GLU A 90 16.27 -7.95 4.95
CA GLU A 90 15.95 -9.36 4.79
C GLU A 90 14.86 -9.78 5.80
N ALA A 91 15.02 -9.44 7.08
CA ALA A 91 14.03 -9.74 8.10
C ALA A 91 12.68 -9.09 7.82
N PHE A 92 12.68 -7.86 7.30
CA PHE A 92 11.47 -7.13 6.95
C PHE A 92 10.75 -7.74 5.73
N VAL A 93 11.49 -8.00 4.64
CA VAL A 93 10.94 -8.60 3.42
C VAL A 93 10.44 -10.02 3.67
N THR A 94 11.16 -10.79 4.51
CA THR A 94 10.74 -12.14 4.91
C THR A 94 9.43 -12.09 5.69
N TYR A 95 9.29 -11.15 6.62
CA TYR A 95 8.03 -10.98 7.35
C TYR A 95 6.87 -10.62 6.41
N ASP A 96 7.07 -9.67 5.50
CA ASP A 96 6.04 -9.24 4.54
C ASP A 96 5.63 -10.37 3.58
N SER A 97 6.61 -11.09 3.03
CA SER A 97 6.37 -12.18 2.06
C SER A 97 5.65 -13.38 2.66
N ASN A 98 5.74 -13.58 3.98
CA ASN A 98 5.05 -14.63 4.72
C ASN A 98 3.78 -14.14 5.42
N TYR A 99 3.40 -12.87 5.23
CA TYR A 99 2.17 -12.34 5.80
C TYR A 99 0.97 -13.06 5.21
N GLN A 100 0.03 -13.46 6.07
CA GLN A 100 -1.23 -14.08 5.68
C GLN A 100 -2.35 -13.20 6.26
N LYS A 101 -3.22 -12.70 5.38
CA LYS A 101 -4.41 -11.92 5.74
C LYS A 101 -5.41 -12.76 6.53
#